data_AF-A0A523J3N5-F1
#
_entry.id   AF-A0A523J3N5-F1
#
_cell.length_a   1.000
_cell.length_b   1.000
_cell.length_c   1.000
_cell.angle_alpha   90.00
_cell.angle_beta   90.00
_cell.angle_gamma   90.00
#
_symmetry.space_group_name_H-M   'P 1'
#
loop_
_entity.id
_entity.type
_entity.pdbx_description
1 polymer ?
#
loop_
_entity_poly.entity_id
_entity_poly.type
_entity_poly.pdbx_seq_one_letter_code
_entity_poly.pdbx_strand_id
1 'polypeptide(L)'
;MSSLVLLTVFTLYLVTLVVIMLALAAFVGSLFRPAGIFDISVYAFSGYTLIVPVMAFGLFWKRSTAPGVLIGSVIAHCLLAVYYLGLNLPTSGTFPVFWCLILESIIIVFVSLVTSPPPKEVVARFDNPFGR
;
A
#
# COMPACT_ATOMS: atom_id res chain seq x y z
N MET A 1 22.00 -29.71 -12.22
CA MET A 1 20.87 -29.27 -13.08
C MET A 1 19.51 -29.67 -12.53
N SER A 2 19.38 -30.81 -11.83
CA SER A 2 18.12 -31.30 -11.27
C SER A 2 17.54 -30.48 -10.10
N SER A 3 18.38 -29.87 -9.27
CA SER A 3 17.95 -29.07 -8.10
C SER A 3 17.29 -27.74 -8.47
N LEU A 4 17.79 -27.06 -9.51
CA LEU A 4 17.23 -25.80 -10.02
C LEU A 4 15.86 -26.02 -10.68
N VAL A 5 15.70 -27.11 -11.42
CA VAL A 5 14.42 -27.49 -12.03
C VAL A 5 13.39 -27.84 -10.95
N LEU A 6 13.80 -28.59 -9.92
CA LEU A 6 12.92 -28.94 -8.80
C LEU A 6 12.43 -27.69 -8.05
N LEU A 7 13.32 -26.72 -7.80
CA LEU A 7 12.98 -25.47 -7.12
C LEU A 7 12.03 -24.60 -7.95
N THR A 8 12.22 -24.53 -9.27
CA THR A 8 11.31 -23.83 -10.17
C THR A 8 9.94 -24.50 -10.20
N VAL A 9 9.87 -25.82 -10.33
CA VAL A 9 8.60 -26.58 -10.32
C VAL A 9 7.88 -26.43 -8.98
N PHE A 10 8.60 -26.48 -7.87
CA PHE A 10 8.04 -26.25 -6.54
C PHE A 10 7.47 -24.82 -6.40
N THR A 11 8.22 -23.81 -6.85
CA THR A 11 7.76 -22.41 -6.84
C THR A 11 6.51 -22.23 -7.70
N LEU A 12 6.47 -22.84 -8.89
CA LEU A 12 5.30 -22.81 -9.77
C LEU A 12 4.07 -23.43 -9.08
N TYR A 13 4.23 -24.58 -8.42
CA TYR A 13 3.14 -25.23 -7.71
C TYR A 13 2.59 -24.36 -6.57
N LEU A 14 3.47 -23.74 -5.78
CA LEU A 14 3.08 -22.82 -4.73
C LEU A 14 2.31 -21.62 -5.28
N VAL A 15 2.80 -20.99 -6.36
CA VAL A 15 2.12 -19.85 -6.99
C VAL A 15 0.73 -20.26 -7.49
N THR A 16 0.63 -21.39 -8.19
CA THR A 16 -0.67 -21.90 -8.66
C THR A 16 -1.64 -22.15 -7.50
N LEU A 17 -1.16 -22.74 -6.41
CA LEU A 17 -1.98 -22.99 -5.23
C LEU A 17 -2.52 -21.68 -4.62
N VAL A 18 -1.67 -20.65 -4.49
CA VAL A 18 -2.09 -19.32 -4.01
C VAL A 18 -3.12 -18.70 -4.95
N VAL A 19 -2.90 -18.75 -6.26
CA VAL A 19 -3.84 -18.20 -7.25
C VAL A 19 -5.21 -18.89 -7.16
N ILE A 20 -5.24 -20.22 -7.05
CA ILE A 20 -6.48 -20.98 -6.89
C ILE A 20 -7.21 -20.57 -5.61
N MET A 21 -6.49 -20.44 -4.48
CA MET A 21 -7.08 -20.00 -3.21
C MET A 21 -7.67 -18.58 -3.31
N LEU A 22 -6.94 -17.64 -3.92
CA LEU A 22 -7.41 -16.27 -4.11
C LEU A 22 -8.63 -16.21 -5.04
N ALA A 23 -8.62 -16.96 -6.14
CA ALA A 23 -9.74 -17.04 -7.07
C ALA A 23 -10.99 -17.63 -6.40
N LEU A 24 -10.84 -18.69 -5.61
CA LEU A 24 -11.96 -19.29 -4.87
C LEU A 24 -12.51 -18.32 -3.83
N ALA A 25 -11.65 -17.64 -3.08
CA ALA A 25 -12.06 -16.63 -2.10
C ALA A 25 -12.81 -15.46 -2.76
N ALA A 26 -12.31 -14.95 -3.89
CA ALA A 26 -12.96 -13.89 -4.65
C ALA A 26 -14.31 -14.35 -5.23
N PHE A 27 -14.40 -15.58 -5.74
CA PHE A 27 -15.64 -16.15 -6.25
C PHE A 27 -16.68 -16.28 -5.15
N VAL A 28 -16.31 -16.85 -4.00
CA VAL A 28 -17.20 -16.97 -2.84
C VAL A 28 -17.62 -15.59 -2.33
N GLY A 29 -16.70 -14.63 -2.25
CA GLY A 29 -17.00 -13.25 -1.85
C GLY A 29 -17.98 -12.54 -2.80
N SER A 30 -17.85 -12.78 -4.11
CA SER A 30 -18.74 -12.23 -5.14
C SER A 30 -20.20 -12.69 -4.96
N LEU A 31 -20.42 -13.92 -4.47
CA LEU A 31 -21.77 -14.42 -4.18
C LEU A 31 -22.49 -13.63 -3.08
N PHE A 32 -21.76 -13.02 -2.14
CA PHE A 32 -22.34 -12.26 -1.02
C PHE A 32 -22.48 -10.76 -1.32
N ARG A 33 -21.61 -10.21 -2.18
CA ARG A 33 -21.64 -8.79 -2.56
C ARG A 33 -21.55 -8.63 -4.07
N PRO A 34 -22.68 -8.76 -4.79
CA PRO A 34 -22.74 -8.41 -6.20
C PRO A 34 -22.54 -6.90 -6.33
N ALA A 35 -21.32 -6.49 -6.66
CA ALA A 35 -20.96 -5.11 -6.91
C ALA A 35 -20.64 -4.93 -8.40
N GLY A 36 -20.81 -3.71 -8.92
CA GLY A 36 -20.43 -3.40 -10.28
C GLY A 36 -18.93 -3.60 -10.49
N ILE A 37 -18.52 -4.00 -11.70
CA ILE A 37 -17.10 -4.17 -12.03
C ILE A 37 -16.30 -2.89 -11.77
N PHE A 38 -16.92 -1.72 -11.94
CA PHE A 38 -16.33 -0.42 -11.62
C PHE A 38 -16.14 -0.22 -10.11
N ASP A 39 -17.13 -0.56 -9.29
CA ASP A 39 -17.04 -0.39 -7.83
C ASP A 39 -15.95 -1.28 -7.24
N ILE A 40 -15.86 -2.53 -7.70
CA ILE A 40 -14.83 -3.48 -7.28
C ILE A 40 -13.44 -2.99 -7.71
N SER A 41 -13.33 -2.45 -8.92
CA SER A 41 -12.07 -1.91 -9.44
C SER A 41 -11.63 -0.68 -8.63
N VAL A 42 -12.54 0.27 -8.39
CA VAL A 42 -12.25 1.48 -7.60
C VAL A 42 -11.86 1.09 -6.18
N TYR A 43 -12.53 0.13 -5.56
CA TYR A 43 -12.15 -0.41 -4.26
C TYR A 43 -10.72 -0.97 -4.24
N ALA A 44 -10.40 -1.85 -5.19
CA ALA A 44 -9.10 -2.52 -5.28
C ALA A 44 -7.95 -1.52 -5.55
N PHE A 45 -8.14 -0.60 -6.49
CA PHE A 45 -7.12 0.42 -6.82
C PHE A 45 -6.98 1.49 -5.75
N SER A 46 -8.03 1.79 -4.97
CA SER A 46 -7.95 2.78 -3.90
C SER A 46 -6.90 2.40 -2.87
N GLY A 47 -6.88 1.14 -2.42
CA GLY A 47 -5.89 0.65 -1.48
C GLY A 47 -4.47 0.68 -2.05
N TYR A 48 -4.29 0.26 -3.31
CA TYR A 48 -2.99 0.30 -3.98
C TYR A 48 -2.44 1.73 -4.10
N THR A 49 -3.32 2.71 -4.33
CA THR A 49 -2.91 4.11 -4.51
C THR A 49 -2.30 4.70 -3.24
N LEU A 50 -2.69 4.26 -2.05
CA LEU A 50 -2.09 4.68 -0.77
C LEU A 50 -0.61 4.26 -0.61
N ILE A 51 -0.08 3.40 -1.48
CA ILE A 51 1.36 3.11 -1.50
C ILE A 51 2.14 4.28 -2.10
N VAL A 52 1.50 5.17 -2.87
CA VAL A 52 2.16 6.28 -3.57
C VAL A 52 2.83 7.25 -2.60
N PRO A 53 2.19 7.78 -1.53
CA PRO A 53 2.85 8.66 -0.56
C PRO A 53 4.02 7.96 0.12
N VAL A 54 3.86 6.69 0.50
CA VAL A 54 4.92 5.88 1.12
C VAL A 54 6.18 5.86 0.24
N MET A 55 6.01 5.55 -1.05
CA MET A 55 7.13 5.50 -2.00
C MET A 55 7.69 6.90 -2.29
N ALA A 56 6.82 7.89 -2.49
CA ALA A 56 7.24 9.26 -2.79
C ALA A 56 8.06 9.88 -1.65
N PHE A 57 7.57 9.80 -0.41
CA PHE A 57 8.30 10.31 0.75
C PHE A 57 9.54 9.46 1.07
N GLY A 58 9.47 8.14 0.87
CA GLY A 58 10.63 7.27 1.05
C GLY A 58 11.79 7.56 0.08
N LEU A 59 11.49 7.93 -1.17
CA LEU A 59 12.49 8.17 -2.21
C LEU A 59 12.97 9.62 -2.26
N PHE A 60 12.05 10.59 -2.15
CA PHE A 60 12.36 11.99 -2.42
C PHE A 60 12.53 12.83 -1.15
N TRP A 61 12.08 12.36 0.00
CA TRP A 61 12.14 13.13 1.25
C TRP A 61 13.05 12.50 2.28
N LYS A 62 14.28 13.04 2.38
CA LYS A 62 15.35 12.56 3.28
C LYS A 62 14.98 12.54 4.75
N ARG A 63 13.96 13.31 5.16
CA ARG A 63 13.48 13.35 6.55
C ARG A 63 12.39 12.31 6.84
N SER A 64 11.94 11.54 5.85
CA SER A 64 10.97 10.48 6.03
C SER A 64 11.46 9.45 7.06
N THR A 65 10.61 9.15 8.04
CA THR A 65 10.91 8.21 9.12
C THR A 65 10.05 6.97 9.01
N ALA A 66 10.58 5.81 9.39
CA ALA A 66 9.81 4.56 9.48
C ALA A 66 8.51 4.70 10.31
N PRO A 67 8.51 5.31 11.52
CA PRO A 67 7.27 5.54 12.26
C PRO A 67 6.30 6.48 11.55
N GLY A 68 6.78 7.54 10.89
CA GLY A 68 5.91 8.44 10.13
C GLY A 68 5.19 7.75 8.97
N VAL A 69 5.94 6.96 8.20
CA VAL A 69 5.39 6.14 7.12
C VAL A 69 4.39 5.11 7.65
N LEU A 70 4.75 4.38 8.71
CA LEU A 70 3.90 3.33 9.26
C LEU A 70 2.58 3.90 9.81
N ILE A 71 2.65 4.95 10.63
CA ILE A 71 1.48 5.57 11.26
C ILE A 71 0.58 6.20 10.18
N GLY A 72 1.18 6.96 9.25
CA GLY A 72 0.43 7.57 8.14
C GLY A 72 -0.32 6.53 7.31
N SER A 73 0.37 5.46 6.93
CA SER A 73 -0.21 4.43 6.07
C SER A 73 -1.28 3.61 6.77
N VAL A 74 -1.06 3.20 8.02
CA VAL A 74 -2.07 2.46 8.80
C VAL A 74 -3.33 3.30 8.98
N ILE A 75 -3.20 4.58 9.36
CA ILE A 75 -4.37 5.46 9.56
C ILE A 75 -5.15 5.63 8.25
N ALA A 76 -4.47 5.90 7.13
CA ALA A 76 -5.12 6.09 5.84
C ALA A 76 -5.83 4.83 5.34
N HIS A 77 -5.21 3.66 5.47
CA HIS A 77 -5.82 2.37 5.08
C HIS A 77 -7.02 2.02 5.97
N CYS A 78 -6.92 2.26 7.29
CA CYS A 78 -8.05 2.07 8.20
C CYS A 78 -9.21 3.00 7.85
N LEU A 79 -8.93 4.28 7.55
CA LEU A 79 -9.97 5.23 7.16
C LEU A 79 -10.65 4.83 5.84
N LEU A 80 -9.87 4.40 4.86
CA LEU A 80 -10.39 3.90 3.58
C LEU A 80 -11.24 2.63 3.78
N ALA A 81 -10.81 1.70 4.63
CA ALA A 81 -11.59 0.51 4.96
C ALA A 81 -12.90 0.88 5.64
N VAL A 82 -12.88 1.82 6.60
CA VAL A 82 -14.06 2.35 7.28
C VAL A 82 -15.06 2.95 6.29
N TYR A 83 -14.58 3.70 5.30
CA TYR A 83 -15.42 4.24 4.24
C TYR A 83 -16.17 3.14 3.47
N TYR A 84 -15.45 2.12 2.99
CA TYR A 84 -16.05 1.03 2.23
C TYR A 84 -16.88 0.05 3.07
N LEU A 85 -16.71 0.05 4.40
CA LEU A 85 -17.53 -0.72 5.33
C LEU A 85 -18.88 -0.06 5.67
N GLY A 86 -19.15 1.14 5.15
CA GLY A 86 -20.47 1.77 5.20
C GLY A 86 -20.56 3.04 6.05
N LEU A 87 -19.45 3.56 6.56
CA LEU A 87 -19.41 4.90 7.14
C LEU A 87 -19.21 5.91 6.00
N ASN A 88 -20.33 6.47 5.52
CA ASN A 88 -20.37 7.46 4.44
C ASN A 88 -19.69 8.77 4.88
N LEU A 89 -18.36 8.81 4.80
CA LEU A 89 -17.61 10.05 4.97
C LEU A 89 -17.95 10.98 3.80
N PRO A 90 -18.13 12.29 4.04
CA PRO A 90 -18.44 13.23 2.98
C PRO A 90 -17.25 13.33 2.01
N THR A 91 -17.40 12.78 0.81
CA THR A 91 -16.33 12.78 -0.21
C THR A 91 -16.37 13.97 -1.16
N SER A 92 -17.29 14.93 -0.96
CA SER A 92 -17.43 16.13 -1.81
C SER A 92 -17.46 15.85 -3.32
N GLY A 93 -17.98 14.69 -3.74
CA GLY A 93 -18.03 14.26 -5.15
C GLY A 93 -16.73 13.67 -5.71
N THR A 94 -15.68 13.50 -4.89
CA THR A 94 -14.44 12.82 -5.28
C THR A 94 -14.41 11.37 -4.79
N PHE A 95 -13.42 10.59 -5.23
CA PHE A 95 -13.18 9.26 -4.65
C PHE A 95 -12.62 9.39 -3.24
N PRO A 96 -13.00 8.52 -2.29
CA PRO A 96 -12.54 8.56 -0.89
C PRO A 96 -11.01 8.51 -0.76
N VAL A 97 -10.35 7.81 -1.69
CA VAL A 97 -8.89 7.67 -1.75
C VAL A 97 -8.18 9.02 -1.89
N PHE A 98 -8.78 9.99 -2.57
CA PHE A 98 -8.19 11.32 -2.75
C PHE A 98 -7.92 12.01 -1.40
N TRP A 99 -8.91 11.99 -0.51
CA TRP A 99 -8.78 12.57 0.83
C TRP A 99 -7.85 11.75 1.72
N CYS A 100 -7.88 10.42 1.59
CA CYS A 100 -6.99 9.53 2.34
C CYS A 100 -5.51 9.75 1.96
N LEU A 101 -5.20 9.99 0.69
CA LEU A 101 -3.84 10.29 0.22
C LEU A 101 -3.29 11.59 0.80
N ILE A 102 -4.11 12.64 0.82
CA ILE A 102 -3.73 13.92 1.39
C ILE A 102 -3.46 13.76 2.88
N LEU A 103 -4.37 13.07 3.60
CA LEU A 103 -4.22 12.82 5.02
C LEU A 103 -2.98 11.97 5.33
N GLU A 104 -2.76 10.89 4.57
CA GLU A 104 -1.56 10.06 4.69
C GLU A 104 -0.29 10.90 4.56
N SER A 105 -0.22 11.72 3.51
CA SER A 105 0.92 12.60 3.25
C SER A 105 1.16 13.58 4.40
N ILE A 106 0.11 14.20 4.93
CA ILE A 106 0.19 15.11 6.08
C ILE A 106 0.71 14.38 7.32
N ILE A 107 0.20 13.19 7.62
CA ILE A 107 0.62 12.41 8.79
C ILE A 107 2.07 11.97 8.66
N ILE A 108 2.48 11.48 7.48
CA ILE A 108 3.87 11.10 7.21
C ILE A 108 4.80 12.29 7.48
N VAL A 109 4.45 13.47 6.97
CA VAL A 109 5.24 14.69 7.17
C VAL A 109 5.27 15.07 8.65
N PHE A 110 4.11 15.20 9.29
CA PHE A 110 4.00 15.64 10.67
C PHE A 110 4.76 14.71 11.63
N VAL A 111 4.49 13.40 11.55
CA VAL A 111 5.13 12.40 12.42
C VAL A 111 6.63 12.33 12.18
N SER A 112 7.09 12.44 10.93
CA SER A 112 8.53 12.43 10.62
C SER A 112 9.27 13.69 11.10
N LEU A 113 8.57 14.81 11.23
CA LEU A 113 9.14 16.03 11.81
C LEU A 113 9.28 15.94 13.33
N VAL A 114 8.31 15.33 14.02
CA VAL A 114 8.34 15.19 15.48
C VAL A 114 9.13 13.97 15.97
N THR A 115 9.46 13.03 15.07
CA THR A 115 10.25 11.83 15.40
C THR A 115 11.74 12.02 15.09
N SER A 116 12.57 11.15 15.69
CA SER A 116 14.01 11.11 15.46
C SER A 116 14.33 10.94 13.97
N PRO A 117 15.27 11.73 13.42
CA PRO A 117 15.67 11.61 12.02
C PRO A 117 16.25 10.23 11.72
N PRO A 118 16.14 9.77 10.46
CA PRO A 118 16.83 8.56 10.04
C PRO A 118 18.37 8.72 10.16
N PRO A 119 19.12 7.62 10.42
CA PRO A 119 20.57 7.67 10.50
C PRO A 119 21.19 8.24 9.22
N LYS A 120 22.16 9.15 9.38
CA LYS A 120 22.81 9.83 8.24
C LYS A 120 23.47 8.87 7.26
N GLU A 121 23.98 7.74 7.75
CA GLU A 121 24.60 6.69 6.93
C GLU A 121 23.62 6.07 5.94
N VAL A 122 22.38 5.83 6.38
CA VAL A 122 21.32 5.27 5.51
C VAL A 122 20.96 6.27 4.42
N VAL A 123 20.76 7.54 4.77
CA VAL A 123 20.44 8.60 3.81
C VAL A 123 21.59 8.81 2.81
N ALA A 124 22.83 8.86 3.29
CA ALA A 124 24.01 9.07 2.46
C ALA A 124 24.23 7.97 1.43
N ARG A 125 23.89 6.72 1.76
CA ARG A 125 23.97 5.57 0.84
C ARG A 125 23.09 5.76 -0.40
N PHE A 126 21.93 6.40 -0.26
CA PHE A 126 20.98 6.60 -1.37
C PHE A 126 21.11 7.98 -2.02
N ASP A 127 21.74 8.94 -1.35
CA ASP A 127 22.03 10.27 -1.92
C ASP A 127 23.12 10.27 -2.99
N ASN A 128 24.04 9.29 -2.98
CA ASN A 128 25.03 9.11 -4.04
C ASN A 128 24.93 7.72 -4.69
N PRO A 129 23.92 7.50 -5.55
CA PRO A 129 23.70 6.18 -6.18
C PRO A 129 24.84 5.74 -7.10
N PHE A 130 25.75 6.64 -7.49
CA PHE A 130 26.82 6.37 -8.46
C PHE A 130 28.24 6.59 -7.93
N GLY A 131 28.41 6.92 -6.65
CA GLY A 131 29.72 7.12 -6.03
C GLY A 131 30.60 8.19 -6.70
N ARG A 132 29.99 9.19 -7.35
CA ARG A 132 30.67 10.32 -7.99
C ARG A 132 30.29 11.64 -7.34
#